data_AF-A0A2G8L7W6-F1
#
_entry.id   AF-A0A2G8L7W6-F1
#
_cell.length_a   1.000
_cell.length_b   1.000
_cell.length_c   1.000
_cell.angle_alpha   90.00
_cell.angle_beta   90.00
_cell.angle_gamma   90.00
#
_symmetry.space_group_name_H-M   'P 1'
#
loop_
_entity.id
_entity.type
_entity.pdbx_description
1 polymer ?
#
loop_
_entity_poly.entity_id
_entity_poly.type
_entity_poly.pdbx_seq_one_letter_code
_entity_poly.pdbx_strand_id
1 'polypeptide(L)'
;MTTGDITGATSSKIVVSVTPEISTTDTVTDVPFTTPVLLTLTQCTELPYRPSSLLPATDVPFLSCPSENISYSGVHLTFEDTVPGKNVNSSETCDDDSSSPDQPLATRKCVDNGWEDPTLTTCFTCADEASQEIERITNTDISEDNVEEVANDLAIVTTQSECLDTTAINNVAISLESIAEVNSSSPEVTQSVVGTVSNLMEIGEDQLEQAEDTASVISSLDQQVSNKQKQSDNFTDVQENVGVTAVKFDPTITSGVTFLYLPSSNIPKEELLTADFKQENTRLFIDENEVYINTSTASIFIPKGILDLAQKHDPSISQIPISFSIFKDARLFMTEQSLDTGRPRAGSVQREVFASQVISAKLELDGLVVESLEEEDHIVTRFIVDANLGSNEILLEKKCVSWNPPEGSIEGKWSENDCNTSEVDKHIVCNCNNLYSHFGVLVGAGVDRFSLAMNTTIEVVTVTGSCLSIVGLSVTLVPLTILKDLRQKQGSWIYTNLCLCLLAFNTIFLAGTTAKDDESRCENIAAAMHYFSLASVGWITAEAVNMYLLFVKYDKEDPDDQDDQDDKDDQDDQDDQDDRGKVHYFVPVSACFVYGKRSLLEDII
;
A
#
# COMPACT_ATOMS: atom_id res chain seq x y z
N MET A 1 -17.39 -44.97 49.56
CA MET A 1 -17.05 -45.03 50.99
C MET A 1 -16.01 -43.93 51.24
N THR A 2 -16.38 -42.92 52.04
CA THR A 2 -15.57 -42.12 53.00
C THR A 2 -14.07 -41.86 52.69
N THR A 3 -13.45 -40.67 52.80
CA THR A 3 -13.78 -39.31 53.33
C THR A 3 -12.51 -38.42 53.22
N GLY A 4 -12.69 -37.09 53.17
CA GLY A 4 -11.73 -36.02 53.59
C GLY A 4 -10.67 -35.61 52.55
N ASP A 5 -10.32 -34.35 52.30
CA ASP A 5 -10.66 -32.99 52.78
C ASP A 5 -10.39 -32.06 51.55
N ILE A 6 -10.95 -30.87 51.36
CA ILE A 6 -10.64 -29.61 52.04
C ILE A 6 -11.76 -28.59 51.70
N THR A 7 -12.07 -27.80 52.72
CA THR A 7 -13.02 -26.68 52.87
C THR A 7 -13.18 -25.71 51.69
N GLY A 8 -14.43 -25.32 51.41
CA GLY A 8 -14.78 -24.10 50.68
C GLY A 8 -15.24 -22.97 51.61
N ALA A 9 -15.31 -21.74 51.10
CA ALA A 9 -16.50 -20.88 51.13
C ALA A 9 -16.25 -19.48 50.53
N THR A 10 -17.13 -19.13 49.58
CA THR A 10 -17.84 -17.85 49.40
C THR A 10 -17.09 -16.59 48.95
N SER A 11 -17.28 -16.30 47.65
CA SER A 11 -17.29 -14.96 47.05
C SER A 11 -18.49 -14.16 47.56
N SER A 12 -18.26 -12.91 47.99
CA SER A 12 -19.28 -11.89 48.21
C SER A 12 -18.86 -10.61 47.51
N LYS A 13 -19.71 -10.16 46.57
CA LYS A 13 -19.64 -8.89 45.85
C LYS A 13 -19.68 -7.71 46.82
N ILE A 14 -18.80 -6.73 46.69
CA ILE A 14 -19.10 -5.31 47.02
C ILE A 14 -18.40 -4.41 45.99
N VAL A 15 -19.21 -3.62 45.29
CA VAL A 15 -18.84 -2.52 44.38
C VAL A 15 -18.52 -1.29 45.23
N VAL A 16 -17.42 -0.58 44.96
CA VAL A 16 -17.19 0.76 45.51
C VAL A 16 -16.70 1.69 44.41
N SER A 17 -17.61 2.58 44.00
CA SER A 17 -17.39 3.80 43.24
C SER A 17 -17.09 4.96 44.22
N VAL A 18 -16.11 5.81 43.90
CA VAL A 18 -15.77 6.99 44.71
C VAL A 18 -15.98 8.27 43.89
N THR A 19 -16.95 9.06 44.31
CA THR A 19 -17.14 10.49 44.02
C THR A 19 -16.81 11.28 45.30
N PRO A 20 -16.25 12.50 45.23
CA PRO A 20 -16.03 13.32 46.42
C PRO A 20 -17.20 14.29 46.65
N GLU A 21 -17.77 14.27 47.85
CA GLU A 21 -18.66 15.32 48.37
C GLU A 21 -18.11 15.89 49.68
N ILE A 22 -18.38 17.18 49.82
CA ILE A 22 -17.97 18.15 50.84
C ILE A 22 -18.69 17.88 52.18
N SER A 23 -18.03 18.11 53.33
CA SER A 23 -18.70 18.70 54.50
C SER A 23 -17.72 19.28 55.53
N THR A 24 -18.01 20.52 55.88
CA THR A 24 -17.50 21.38 56.95
C THR A 24 -17.99 20.99 58.35
N THR A 25 -17.29 21.43 59.41
CA THR A 25 -17.73 21.94 60.74
C THR A 25 -16.56 21.87 61.74
N ASP A 26 -16.39 22.68 62.78
CA ASP A 26 -16.66 24.09 63.12
C ASP A 26 -15.92 24.30 64.47
N THR A 27 -15.35 25.47 64.76
CA THR A 27 -15.35 26.08 66.11
C THR A 27 -14.91 27.55 66.05
N VAL A 28 -15.68 28.39 66.76
CA VAL A 28 -15.67 29.86 66.78
C VAL A 28 -15.48 30.35 68.22
N THR A 29 -14.69 31.42 68.41
CA THR A 29 -14.77 32.51 69.44
C THR A 29 -13.61 33.48 69.12
N ASP A 30 -13.69 34.81 68.98
CA ASP A 30 -14.48 35.87 69.63
C ASP A 30 -14.61 37.12 68.72
N VAL A 31 -15.67 37.92 68.97
CA VAL A 31 -16.08 39.23 68.39
C VAL A 31 -15.77 40.33 69.46
N PRO A 32 -15.77 41.69 69.28
CA PRO A 32 -16.63 42.50 68.40
C PRO A 32 -16.17 43.87 67.81
N PHE A 33 -16.93 44.28 66.78
CA PHE A 33 -17.40 45.62 66.34
C PHE A 33 -16.47 46.84 66.36
N THR A 34 -16.25 47.47 65.19
CA THR A 34 -16.62 48.89 64.90
C THR A 34 -16.45 49.31 63.42
N THR A 35 -17.55 49.80 62.84
CA THR A 35 -17.73 50.83 61.77
C THR A 35 -17.18 50.66 60.33
N PRO A 36 -17.97 51.08 59.31
CA PRO A 36 -17.65 50.92 57.88
C PRO A 36 -16.92 52.15 57.31
N VAL A 37 -16.04 51.95 56.32
CA VAL A 37 -15.45 53.05 55.55
C VAL A 37 -15.76 52.87 54.07
N LEU A 38 -16.53 53.83 53.55
CA LEU A 38 -16.75 54.16 52.16
C LEU A 38 -16.05 55.49 51.89
N LEU A 39 -15.03 55.54 51.03
CA LEU A 39 -14.48 56.79 50.44
C LEU A 39 -13.88 56.41 49.06
N THR A 40 -14.55 56.62 47.92
CA THR A 40 -14.71 57.86 47.11
C THR A 40 -13.42 58.51 46.61
N LEU A 41 -13.37 58.62 45.28
CA LEU A 41 -12.49 59.42 44.42
C LEU A 41 -12.14 60.81 44.96
N THR A 42 -10.84 61.15 44.91
CA THR A 42 -10.32 62.53 44.77
C THR A 42 -8.93 62.44 44.12
N GLN A 43 -8.83 62.82 42.85
CA GLN A 43 -8.23 64.09 42.38
C GLN A 43 -6.70 64.16 42.50
N CYS A 44 -6.04 63.98 41.36
CA CYS A 44 -4.74 64.60 41.07
C CYS A 44 -4.98 65.66 39.98
N THR A 45 -4.84 66.95 40.33
CA THR A 45 -4.74 68.09 39.41
C THR A 45 -3.30 68.62 39.49
N GLU A 46 -2.53 68.48 38.40
CA GLU A 46 -2.13 69.51 37.43
C GLU A 46 -0.76 70.14 37.71
N LEU A 47 0.16 69.97 36.76
CA LEU A 47 1.08 70.98 36.19
C LEU A 47 1.54 70.48 34.78
N PRO A 48 1.96 71.35 33.84
CA PRO A 48 1.20 71.61 32.61
C PRO A 48 1.75 71.03 31.29
N TYR A 49 0.83 70.96 30.31
CA TYR A 49 0.95 70.85 28.84
C TYR A 49 2.01 71.84 28.26
N ARG A 50 2.93 71.56 27.31
CA ARG A 50 2.81 71.14 25.88
C ARG A 50 4.23 71.23 25.21
N PRO A 51 4.48 70.85 23.92
CA PRO A 51 4.46 69.56 23.21
C PRO A 51 5.83 69.16 22.58
N SER A 52 5.82 68.08 21.78
CA SER A 52 6.79 67.57 20.79
C SER A 52 7.62 66.41 21.38
N SER A 53 7.65 65.20 20.84
CA SER A 53 7.61 64.77 19.45
C SER A 53 7.13 63.32 19.34
N LEU A 54 6.59 62.97 18.18
CA LEU A 54 6.39 61.60 17.70
C LEU A 54 7.61 60.73 18.02
N LEU A 55 7.39 59.57 18.66
CA LEU A 55 8.27 58.41 18.55
C LEU A 55 7.42 57.22 18.11
N PRO A 56 7.95 56.37 17.23
CA PRO A 56 7.16 55.48 16.39
C PRO A 56 6.65 54.29 17.19
N ALA A 57 5.62 53.63 16.66
CA ALA A 57 5.28 52.28 17.06
C ALA A 57 6.56 51.44 17.10
N THR A 58 6.92 50.93 18.27
CA THR A 58 7.99 49.95 18.37
C THR A 58 7.54 48.70 17.64
N ASP A 59 8.20 48.47 16.51
CA ASP A 59 8.15 47.26 15.71
C ASP A 59 8.15 46.02 16.60
N VAL A 60 7.10 45.21 16.48
CA VAL A 60 7.22 43.78 16.75
C VAL A 60 8.21 43.27 15.70
N PRO A 61 9.32 42.60 16.06
CA PRO A 61 10.23 42.10 15.04
C PRO A 61 9.44 41.15 14.15
N PHE A 62 9.37 41.44 12.86
CA PHE A 62 8.97 40.46 11.86
C PHE A 62 9.88 39.26 12.07
N LEU A 63 9.32 38.11 12.39
CA LEU A 63 10.08 36.89 12.59
C LEU A 63 10.59 36.45 11.22
N SER A 64 11.79 36.90 10.85
CA SER A 64 12.49 36.44 9.66
C SER A 64 12.84 34.96 9.83
N CYS A 65 12.77 34.21 8.75
CA CYS A 65 13.31 32.86 8.74
C CYS A 65 14.84 32.95 8.78
N PRO A 66 15.50 32.35 9.78
CA PRO A 66 16.94 32.44 9.92
C PRO A 66 17.65 31.60 8.85
N SER A 67 18.91 31.91 8.63
CA SER A 67 19.81 31.15 7.79
C SER A 67 19.99 29.77 8.42
N GLU A 68 19.84 28.74 7.58
CA GLU A 68 19.74 27.36 8.01
C GLU A 68 20.45 26.46 6.99
N ASN A 69 21.21 25.50 7.52
CA ASN A 69 21.77 24.41 6.75
C ASN A 69 20.94 23.17 7.10
N ILE A 70 20.34 22.55 6.09
CA ILE A 70 19.49 21.37 6.26
C ILE A 70 19.96 20.24 5.36
N SER A 71 19.63 19.01 5.72
CA SER A 71 19.63 17.88 4.78
C SER A 71 18.19 17.54 4.44
N TYR A 72 17.85 17.49 3.16
CA TYR A 72 16.53 17.14 2.67
C TYR A 72 16.65 16.18 1.49
N SER A 73 16.02 15.01 1.58
CA SER A 73 16.22 13.90 0.63
C SER A 73 17.70 13.51 0.45
N GLY A 74 18.52 13.71 1.50
CA GLY A 74 19.96 13.46 1.50
C GLY A 74 20.81 14.53 0.84
N VAL A 75 20.19 15.58 0.32
CA VAL A 75 20.87 16.72 -0.30
C VAL A 75 21.14 17.79 0.76
N HIS A 76 22.37 18.26 0.83
CA HIS A 76 22.77 19.35 1.72
C HIS A 76 22.41 20.71 1.11
N LEU A 77 21.61 21.50 1.82
CA LEU A 77 21.07 22.76 1.33
C LEU A 77 21.31 23.89 2.32
N THR A 78 21.78 25.03 1.82
CA THR A 78 22.03 26.25 2.60
C THR A 78 21.12 27.37 2.14
N PHE A 79 20.31 27.91 3.07
CA PHE A 79 19.43 29.05 2.84
C PHE A 79 19.84 30.27 3.68
N GLU A 80 19.76 31.46 3.08
CA GLU A 80 20.07 32.73 3.76
C GLU A 80 18.88 33.30 4.56
N ASP A 81 19.18 34.15 5.54
CA ASP A 81 18.19 34.90 6.33
C ASP A 81 17.17 35.61 5.42
N THR A 82 15.88 35.26 5.55
CA THR A 82 14.83 35.74 4.63
C THR A 82 13.60 36.23 5.38
N VAL A 83 12.96 37.29 4.86
CA VAL A 83 11.71 37.82 5.43
C VAL A 83 10.48 37.03 4.96
N PRO A 84 9.41 36.91 5.78
CA PRO A 84 8.20 36.20 5.38
C PRO A 84 7.58 36.68 4.07
N GLY A 85 7.01 35.75 3.32
CA GLY A 85 6.37 35.96 2.01
C GLY A 85 7.31 35.90 0.81
N LYS A 86 8.60 35.58 1.01
CA LYS A 86 9.58 35.44 -0.07
C LYS A 86 9.99 33.99 -0.32
N ASN A 87 10.23 33.68 -1.59
CA ASN A 87 10.96 32.49 -2.01
C ASN A 87 12.44 32.83 -2.12
N VAL A 88 13.29 31.92 -1.64
CA VAL A 88 14.76 32.00 -1.73
C VAL A 88 15.27 30.74 -2.41
N ASN A 89 16.44 30.85 -3.03
CA ASN A 89 17.13 29.73 -3.65
C ASN A 89 18.19 29.18 -2.68
N SER A 90 18.51 27.89 -2.80
CA SER A 90 19.68 27.30 -2.14
C SER A 90 20.97 27.96 -2.64
N SER A 91 22.01 27.90 -1.83
CA SER A 91 23.34 28.38 -2.22
C SER A 91 24.01 27.43 -3.22
N GLU A 92 23.70 26.14 -3.10
CA GLU A 92 24.17 25.04 -3.93
C GLU A 92 23.43 25.01 -5.26
N THR A 93 24.12 24.61 -6.33
CA THR A 93 23.61 24.54 -7.70
C THR A 93 23.82 23.18 -8.33
N CYS A 94 23.02 22.83 -9.33
CA CYS A 94 23.22 21.65 -10.16
C CYS A 94 24.58 21.70 -10.87
N ASP A 95 25.16 20.52 -11.09
CA ASP A 95 26.45 20.35 -11.78
C ASP A 95 26.43 20.94 -13.21
N ASP A 96 27.59 21.39 -13.67
CA ASP A 96 27.83 21.90 -15.02
C ASP A 96 27.48 20.85 -16.10
N ASP A 97 27.68 19.56 -15.80
CA ASP A 97 27.37 18.44 -16.69
C ASP A 97 25.89 18.01 -16.65
N SER A 98 25.07 18.64 -15.81
CA SER A 98 23.64 18.34 -15.70
C SER A 98 22.80 18.95 -16.84
N SER A 99 21.52 18.57 -16.91
CA SER A 99 20.55 19.14 -17.85
C SER A 99 20.20 20.60 -17.54
N SER A 100 20.42 21.02 -16.29
CA SER A 100 20.05 22.33 -15.76
C SER A 100 21.22 22.98 -15.01
N PRO A 101 22.37 23.22 -15.67
CA PRO A 101 23.56 23.72 -15.01
C PRO A 101 23.32 25.11 -14.41
N ASP A 102 24.03 25.41 -13.31
CA ASP A 102 23.93 26.65 -12.54
C ASP A 102 22.54 26.95 -11.93
N GLN A 103 21.55 26.06 -12.11
CA GLN A 103 20.27 26.21 -11.41
C GLN A 103 20.45 25.86 -9.92
N PRO A 104 19.77 26.56 -9.00
CA PRO A 104 19.85 26.22 -7.57
C PRO A 104 19.27 24.81 -7.33
N LEU A 105 19.89 24.03 -6.46
CA LEU A 105 19.41 22.68 -6.10
C LEU A 105 18.02 22.68 -5.49
N ALA A 106 17.62 23.75 -4.81
CA ALA A 106 16.30 23.87 -4.24
C ALA A 106 15.81 25.33 -4.17
N THR A 107 14.49 25.47 -4.06
CA THR A 107 13.84 26.72 -3.69
C THR A 107 12.98 26.51 -2.45
N ARG A 108 12.93 27.50 -1.56
CA ARG A 108 12.20 27.40 -0.29
C ARG A 108 11.49 28.70 0.01
N LYS A 109 10.32 28.62 0.65
CA LYS A 109 9.51 29.80 0.97
C LYS A 109 9.55 30.08 2.47
N CYS A 110 9.83 31.33 2.82
CA CYS A 110 9.70 31.80 4.20
C CYS A 110 8.27 32.28 4.44
N VAL A 111 7.62 31.79 5.49
CA VAL A 111 6.29 32.24 5.95
C VAL A 111 6.34 32.77 7.37
N ASP A 112 5.23 33.35 7.85
CA ASP A 112 5.16 34.01 9.16
C ASP A 112 5.52 33.08 10.34
N ASN A 113 5.41 31.76 10.15
CA ASN A 113 5.71 30.74 11.16
C ASN A 113 7.03 29.98 10.91
N GLY A 114 7.90 30.48 10.02
CA GLY A 114 9.18 29.85 9.70
C GLY A 114 9.25 29.37 8.25
N TRP A 115 10.18 28.47 7.98
CA TRP A 115 10.38 27.93 6.64
C TRP A 115 9.33 26.87 6.27
N GLU A 116 8.80 26.92 5.04
CA GLU A 116 8.09 25.78 4.41
C GLU A 116 9.10 24.71 3.97
N ASP A 117 8.63 23.51 3.59
CA ASP A 117 9.51 22.47 3.07
C ASP A 117 10.17 22.88 1.74
N PRO A 118 11.44 22.53 1.49
CA PRO A 118 12.14 22.89 0.26
C PRO A 118 11.56 22.14 -0.95
N THR A 119 11.53 22.80 -2.10
CA THR A 119 11.21 22.19 -3.39
C THR A 119 12.51 21.98 -4.16
N LEU A 120 12.87 20.72 -4.40
CA LEU A 120 14.07 20.34 -5.12
C LEU A 120 13.94 20.62 -6.63
N THR A 121 15.04 21.05 -7.23
CA THR A 121 15.16 21.25 -8.67
C THR A 121 15.58 19.95 -9.34
N THR A 122 14.93 19.60 -10.45
CA THR A 122 15.36 18.48 -11.29
C THR A 122 16.62 18.85 -12.08
N CYS A 123 17.79 18.41 -11.60
CA CYS A 123 19.07 18.62 -12.29
C CYS A 123 19.24 17.76 -13.55
N PHE A 124 18.81 16.50 -13.52
CA PHE A 124 18.89 15.55 -14.63
C PHE A 124 17.51 15.32 -15.28
N THR A 125 17.47 14.79 -16.50
CA THR A 125 16.23 14.33 -17.14
C THR A 125 16.20 12.80 -17.27
N CYS A 126 15.01 12.20 -17.31
CA CYS A 126 14.87 10.75 -17.48
C CYS A 126 15.28 10.24 -18.88
N ALA A 127 15.65 11.12 -19.82
CA ALA A 127 16.08 10.74 -21.16
C ALA A 127 17.54 10.24 -21.16
N ASP A 128 17.80 9.19 -20.37
CA ASP A 128 19.08 8.51 -20.15
C ASP A 128 20.17 9.31 -19.39
N GLU A 129 19.93 10.54 -18.93
CA GLU A 129 20.96 11.34 -18.23
C GLU A 129 21.15 10.91 -16.78
N ALA A 130 20.06 10.71 -16.02
CA ALA A 130 20.15 10.26 -14.62
C ALA A 130 20.84 8.89 -14.50
N SER A 131 20.49 7.94 -15.39
CA SER A 131 21.11 6.61 -15.40
C SER A 131 22.59 6.64 -15.79
N GLN A 132 22.97 7.50 -16.74
CA GLN A 132 24.38 7.71 -17.10
C GLN A 132 25.19 8.31 -15.95
N GLU A 133 24.59 9.24 -15.22
CA GLU A 133 25.24 9.84 -14.06
C GLU A 133 25.44 8.82 -12.93
N ILE A 134 24.43 7.99 -12.66
CA ILE A 134 24.56 6.87 -11.73
C ILE A 134 25.68 5.92 -12.19
N GLU A 135 25.74 5.55 -13.46
CA GLU A 135 26.81 4.71 -14.00
C GLU A 135 28.20 5.38 -13.84
N ARG A 136 28.30 6.70 -14.02
CA ARG A 136 29.54 7.46 -13.77
C ARG A 136 29.94 7.40 -12.29
N ILE A 137 29.00 7.59 -11.39
CA ILE A 137 29.20 7.51 -9.93
C ILE A 137 29.67 6.10 -9.55
N THR A 138 29.00 5.05 -10.03
CA THR A 138 29.37 3.65 -9.74
C THR A 138 30.77 3.29 -10.24
N ASN A 139 31.24 3.89 -11.34
CA ASN A 139 32.59 3.67 -11.87
C ASN A 139 33.66 4.56 -11.20
N THR A 140 33.30 5.42 -10.26
CA THR A 140 34.24 6.28 -9.54
C THR A 140 34.89 5.50 -8.40
N ASP A 141 36.22 5.62 -8.27
CA ASP A 141 36.96 5.04 -7.14
C ASP A 141 36.72 5.89 -5.89
N ILE A 142 36.00 5.34 -4.92
CA ILE A 142 35.57 6.05 -3.71
C ILE A 142 36.62 5.89 -2.61
N SER A 143 37.01 7.00 -2.02
CA SER A 143 38.06 7.13 -1.01
C SER A 143 37.63 8.09 0.10
N GLU A 144 38.40 8.16 1.18
CA GLU A 144 38.14 9.10 2.28
C GLU A 144 38.12 10.57 1.83
N ASP A 145 38.81 10.92 0.73
CA ASP A 145 38.94 12.29 0.25
C ASP A 145 37.74 12.78 -0.59
N ASN A 146 36.99 11.86 -1.21
CA ASN A 146 35.88 12.19 -2.13
C ASN A 146 34.53 11.57 -1.74
N VAL A 147 34.46 10.72 -0.71
CA VAL A 147 33.23 10.02 -0.32
C VAL A 147 32.07 10.97 0.01
N GLU A 148 32.34 12.16 0.55
CA GLU A 148 31.30 13.15 0.87
C GLU A 148 30.64 13.71 -0.39
N GLU A 149 31.46 14.08 -1.39
CA GLU A 149 30.99 14.57 -2.69
C GLU A 149 30.21 13.47 -3.42
N VAL A 150 30.79 12.26 -3.49
CA VAL A 150 30.16 11.10 -4.16
C VAL A 150 28.83 10.72 -3.53
N ALA A 151 28.73 10.72 -2.20
CA ALA A 151 27.49 10.41 -1.50
C ALA A 151 26.42 11.48 -1.76
N ASN A 152 26.81 12.75 -1.78
CA ASN A 152 25.91 13.86 -2.08
C ASN A 152 25.41 13.82 -3.53
N ASP A 153 26.28 13.55 -4.51
CA ASP A 153 25.91 13.39 -5.92
C ASP A 153 24.92 12.24 -6.11
N LEU A 154 25.15 11.11 -5.43
CA LEU A 154 24.25 9.96 -5.45
C LEU A 154 22.88 10.31 -4.84
N ALA A 155 22.85 11.08 -3.75
CA ALA A 155 21.61 11.55 -3.16
C ALA A 155 20.85 12.47 -4.13
N ILE A 156 21.54 13.41 -4.79
CA ILE A 156 20.94 14.34 -5.76
C ILE A 156 20.30 13.59 -6.93
N VAL A 157 21.03 12.69 -7.60
CA VAL A 157 20.51 11.98 -8.77
C VAL A 157 19.33 11.06 -8.41
N THR A 158 19.32 10.48 -7.20
CA THR A 158 18.23 9.61 -6.77
C THR A 158 16.94 10.34 -6.37
N THR A 159 16.96 11.66 -6.16
CA THR A 159 15.74 12.46 -5.93
C THR A 159 14.71 12.32 -7.05
N GLN A 160 15.17 11.96 -8.25
CA GLN A 160 14.34 11.73 -9.44
C GLN A 160 13.97 10.25 -9.56
N SER A 161 13.32 9.70 -8.52
CA SER A 161 13.02 8.27 -8.39
C SER A 161 12.27 7.68 -9.60
N GLU A 162 11.44 8.49 -10.28
CA GLU A 162 10.73 8.13 -11.50
C GLU A 162 11.63 7.84 -12.72
N CYS A 163 12.88 8.31 -12.70
CA CYS A 163 13.87 8.04 -13.75
C CYS A 163 14.66 6.74 -13.52
N LEU A 164 14.53 6.09 -12.37
CA LEU A 164 15.35 4.94 -11.99
C LEU A 164 14.78 3.64 -12.56
N ASP A 165 15.53 3.02 -13.47
CA ASP A 165 15.25 1.66 -13.97
C ASP A 165 15.95 0.60 -13.09
N THR A 166 15.72 -0.68 -13.40
CA THR A 166 16.30 -1.80 -12.63
C THR A 166 17.83 -1.80 -12.62
N THR A 167 18.47 -1.32 -13.69
CA THR A 167 19.93 -1.25 -13.78
C THR A 167 20.47 -0.12 -12.91
N ALA A 168 19.84 1.05 -12.97
CA ALA A 168 20.16 2.19 -12.12
C ALA A 168 20.00 1.84 -10.64
N ILE A 169 18.93 1.12 -10.25
CA ILE A 169 18.72 0.68 -8.86
C ILE A 169 19.87 -0.21 -8.36
N ASN A 170 20.29 -1.20 -9.15
CA ASN A 170 21.45 -2.04 -8.81
C ASN A 170 22.74 -1.23 -8.68
N ASN A 171 22.98 -0.29 -9.61
CA ASN A 171 24.15 0.59 -9.57
C ASN A 171 24.15 1.48 -8.31
N VAL A 172 23.00 2.02 -7.90
CA VAL A 172 22.87 2.77 -6.63
C VAL A 172 23.22 1.88 -5.45
N ALA A 173 22.75 0.62 -5.42
CA ALA A 173 23.05 -0.32 -4.36
C ALA A 173 24.58 -0.60 -4.24
N ILE A 174 25.26 -0.82 -5.38
CA ILE A 174 26.72 -1.00 -5.46
C ILE A 174 27.46 0.26 -4.96
N SER A 175 27.00 1.45 -5.36
CA SER A 175 27.60 2.70 -4.91
C SER A 175 27.44 2.90 -3.41
N LEU A 176 26.27 2.57 -2.84
CA LEU A 176 26.04 2.64 -1.38
C LEU A 176 26.93 1.67 -0.61
N GLU A 177 27.13 0.45 -1.11
CA GLU A 177 28.07 -0.51 -0.52
C GLU A 177 29.50 0.05 -0.52
N SER A 178 29.96 0.56 -1.66
CA SER A 178 31.28 1.16 -1.80
C SER A 178 31.48 2.37 -0.87
N ILE A 179 30.45 3.22 -0.70
CA ILE A 179 30.47 4.35 0.25
C ILE A 179 30.61 3.84 1.70
N ALA A 180 29.84 2.83 2.09
CA ALA A 180 29.86 2.28 3.44
C ALA A 180 31.21 1.59 3.77
N GLU A 181 31.88 0.99 2.79
CA GLU A 181 33.20 0.36 2.93
C GLU A 181 34.34 1.34 3.21
N VAL A 182 34.19 2.62 2.81
CA VAL A 182 35.17 3.69 3.15
C VAL A 182 35.23 3.94 4.66
N ASN A 183 34.23 3.50 5.44
CA ASN A 183 34.19 3.65 6.89
C ASN A 183 34.15 5.12 7.39
N SER A 184 33.59 6.04 6.58
CA SER A 184 33.49 7.46 6.95
C SER A 184 32.57 7.68 8.15
N SER A 185 33.01 8.53 9.08
CA SER A 185 32.22 8.96 10.25
C SER A 185 31.59 10.35 10.08
N SER A 186 31.70 10.95 8.89
CA SER A 186 31.09 12.24 8.57
C SER A 186 29.56 12.15 8.70
N PRO A 187 28.91 13.09 9.42
CA PRO A 187 27.45 13.17 9.44
C PRO A 187 26.87 13.45 8.06
N GLU A 188 27.55 14.23 7.22
CA GLU A 188 27.11 14.60 5.87
C GLU A 188 26.99 13.37 4.98
N VAL A 189 27.99 12.47 5.01
CA VAL A 189 27.94 11.18 4.30
C VAL A 189 26.74 10.34 4.77
N THR A 190 26.53 10.22 6.08
CA THR A 190 25.41 9.43 6.61
C THR A 190 24.06 10.02 6.22
N GLN A 191 23.91 11.35 6.23
CA GLN A 191 22.67 12.02 5.79
C GLN A 191 22.38 11.77 4.31
N SER A 192 23.40 11.85 3.45
CA SER A 192 23.25 11.55 2.02
C SER A 192 22.89 10.09 1.76
N VAL A 193 23.46 9.15 2.53
CA VAL A 193 23.08 7.73 2.48
C VAL A 193 21.63 7.53 2.93
N VAL A 194 21.20 8.10 4.06
CA VAL A 194 19.81 7.98 4.55
C VAL A 194 18.82 8.56 3.53
N GLY A 195 19.14 9.70 2.93
CA GLY A 195 18.32 10.30 1.88
C GLY A 195 18.25 9.48 0.60
N THR A 196 19.38 8.92 0.15
CA THR A 196 19.41 8.01 -1.00
C THR A 196 18.49 6.80 -0.77
N VAL A 197 18.53 6.19 0.42
CA VAL A 197 17.62 5.08 0.77
C VAL A 197 16.16 5.56 0.82
N SER A 198 15.90 6.73 1.39
CA SER A 198 14.55 7.33 1.40
C SER A 198 14.01 7.56 -0.02
N ASN A 199 14.86 8.00 -0.96
CA ASN A 199 14.51 8.20 -2.36
C ASN A 199 14.22 6.88 -3.07
N LEU A 200 14.99 5.82 -2.81
CA LEU A 200 14.73 4.48 -3.35
C LEU A 200 13.38 3.92 -2.87
N MET A 201 12.92 4.30 -1.68
CA MET A 201 11.60 3.91 -1.18
C MET A 201 10.42 4.59 -1.89
N GLU A 202 10.65 5.64 -2.68
CA GLU A 202 9.62 6.21 -3.56
C GLU A 202 9.32 5.30 -4.76
N ILE A 203 10.25 4.42 -5.14
CA ILE A 203 10.13 3.53 -6.31
C ILE A 203 9.04 2.48 -6.06
N GLY A 204 8.30 2.13 -7.12
CA GLY A 204 7.27 1.09 -7.07
C GLY A 204 7.83 -0.30 -6.81
N GLU A 205 7.08 -1.11 -6.05
CA GLU A 205 7.46 -2.47 -5.65
C GLU A 205 7.85 -3.37 -6.83
N ASP A 206 7.13 -3.29 -7.96
CA ASP A 206 7.38 -4.11 -9.15
C ASP A 206 8.79 -3.90 -9.74
N GLN A 207 9.34 -2.67 -9.64
CA GLN A 207 10.68 -2.36 -10.14
C GLN A 207 11.76 -2.80 -9.15
N LEU A 208 11.52 -2.61 -7.84
CA LEU A 208 12.41 -3.05 -6.77
C LEU A 208 12.51 -4.58 -6.71
N GLU A 209 11.44 -5.30 -7.04
CA GLU A 209 11.41 -6.78 -7.11
C GLU A 209 12.29 -7.32 -8.25
N GLN A 210 12.44 -6.57 -9.33
CA GLN A 210 13.26 -6.98 -10.47
C GLN A 210 14.76 -6.66 -10.28
N ALA A 211 15.12 -5.87 -9.28
CA ALA A 211 16.50 -5.56 -8.93
C ALA A 211 17.09 -6.68 -8.04
N GLU A 212 18.30 -7.13 -8.38
CA GLU A 212 18.92 -8.32 -7.74
C GLU A 212 19.49 -7.99 -6.35
N ASP A 213 19.90 -6.74 -6.11
CA ASP A 213 20.70 -6.35 -4.95
C ASP A 213 19.99 -5.37 -3.99
N THR A 214 18.66 -5.21 -4.06
CA THR A 214 17.92 -4.25 -3.21
C THR A 214 18.14 -4.48 -1.70
N ALA A 215 18.39 -5.72 -1.28
CA ALA A 215 18.67 -6.06 0.12
C ALA A 215 20.03 -5.50 0.61
N SER A 216 21.01 -5.31 -0.28
CA SER A 216 22.31 -4.75 0.10
C SER A 216 22.19 -3.30 0.57
N VAL A 217 21.22 -2.54 0.03
CA VAL A 217 20.91 -1.16 0.41
C VAL A 217 20.69 -1.04 1.93
N ILE A 218 19.93 -1.95 2.52
CA ILE A 218 19.68 -1.97 3.97
C ILE A 218 20.96 -2.26 4.75
N SER A 219 21.77 -3.22 4.28
CA SER A 219 23.04 -3.56 4.93
C SER A 219 24.06 -2.41 4.86
N SER A 220 24.12 -1.70 3.73
CA SER A 220 24.96 -0.52 3.52
C SER A 220 24.54 0.64 4.41
N LEU A 221 23.23 0.85 4.58
CA LEU A 221 22.70 1.83 5.53
C LEU A 221 23.07 1.47 6.97
N ASP A 222 22.80 0.23 7.40
CA ASP A 222 23.14 -0.24 8.75
C ASP A 222 24.64 -0.10 9.01
N GLN A 223 25.49 -0.44 8.03
CA GLN A 223 26.94 -0.29 8.13
C GLN A 223 27.36 1.19 8.23
N GLN A 224 26.76 2.09 7.45
CA GLN A 224 27.10 3.51 7.50
C GLN A 224 26.64 4.18 8.81
N VAL A 225 25.53 3.73 9.40
CA VAL A 225 25.11 4.15 10.74
C VAL A 225 26.08 3.62 11.80
N SER A 226 26.53 2.36 11.70
CA SER A 226 27.60 1.81 12.55
C SER A 226 28.91 2.61 12.42
N ASN A 227 29.29 3.03 11.20
CA ASN A 227 30.46 3.88 10.97
C ASN A 227 30.33 5.23 11.66
N LYS A 228 29.14 5.85 11.59
CA LYS A 228 28.86 7.12 12.27
C LYS A 228 29.02 7.02 13.79
N GLN A 229 28.61 5.90 14.38
CA GLN A 229 28.73 5.65 15.83
C GLN A 229 30.17 5.59 16.36
N LYS A 230 31.18 5.48 15.49
CA LYS A 230 32.59 5.54 15.89
C LYS A 230 32.94 6.93 16.48
N GLN A 231 32.24 7.99 16.09
CA GLN A 231 32.38 9.34 16.67
C GLN A 231 31.65 9.46 18.02
N SER A 232 32.04 10.39 18.91
CA SER A 232 31.42 10.56 20.23
C SER A 232 29.97 11.07 20.20
N ASP A 233 29.56 11.70 19.12
CA ASP A 233 28.35 12.52 19.10
C ASP A 233 27.13 11.70 18.68
N ASN A 234 25.98 11.98 19.30
CA ASN A 234 24.72 11.40 18.88
C ASN A 234 24.34 11.92 17.49
N PHE A 235 23.67 11.09 16.71
CA PHE A 235 23.25 11.42 15.36
C PHE A 235 21.76 11.07 15.19
N THR A 236 21.03 11.92 14.50
CA THR A 236 19.63 11.69 14.16
C THR A 236 19.37 12.34 12.83
N ASP A 237 18.85 11.54 11.89
CA ASP A 237 18.42 12.01 10.58
C ASP A 237 17.11 11.31 10.23
N VAL A 238 16.09 12.09 9.87
CA VAL A 238 14.76 11.57 9.57
C VAL A 238 14.31 12.20 8.25
N GLN A 239 14.31 11.37 7.22
CA GLN A 239 13.81 11.67 5.88
C GLN A 239 12.35 11.20 5.76
N GLU A 240 11.70 11.42 4.63
CA GLU A 240 10.25 11.15 4.48
C GLU A 240 9.86 9.67 4.63
N ASN A 241 10.73 8.75 4.21
CA ASN A 241 10.47 7.31 4.20
C ASN A 241 11.34 6.50 5.19
N VAL A 242 12.46 7.07 5.66
CA VAL A 242 13.41 6.41 6.56
C VAL A 242 13.89 7.38 7.63
N GLY A 243 14.02 6.90 8.87
CA GLY A 243 14.68 7.63 9.94
C GLY A 243 15.70 6.77 10.68
N VAL A 244 16.82 7.36 11.03
CA VAL A 244 17.89 6.71 11.81
C VAL A 244 18.25 7.56 13.03
N THR A 245 18.58 6.90 14.14
CA THR A 245 18.98 7.54 15.39
C THR A 245 20.09 6.72 16.03
N ALA A 246 21.28 7.28 16.13
CA ALA A 246 22.44 6.68 16.78
C ALA A 246 22.75 7.41 18.08
N VAL A 247 22.67 6.70 19.21
CA VAL A 247 22.83 7.29 20.55
C VAL A 247 23.68 6.40 21.44
N LYS A 248 24.50 7.04 22.27
CA LYS A 248 25.33 6.36 23.27
C LYS A 248 24.72 6.49 24.67
N PHE A 249 24.38 5.37 25.27
CA PHE A 249 23.70 5.30 26.56
C PHE A 249 24.64 5.04 27.73
N ASP A 250 24.32 5.58 28.89
CA ASP A 250 25.05 5.25 30.13
C ASP A 250 24.69 3.82 30.57
N PRO A 251 25.67 2.96 30.89
CA PRO A 251 25.40 1.59 31.35
C PRO A 251 24.65 1.51 32.70
N THR A 252 24.51 2.62 33.43
CA THR A 252 23.77 2.68 34.71
C THR A 252 22.25 2.67 34.57
N ILE A 253 21.71 2.65 33.34
CA ILE A 253 20.28 2.56 33.07
C ILE A 253 19.68 1.33 33.78
N THR A 254 18.61 1.54 34.54
CA THR A 254 18.02 0.50 35.40
C THR A 254 16.82 -0.23 34.79
N SER A 255 16.21 0.33 33.74
CA SER A 255 14.94 -0.17 33.19
C SER A 255 15.10 -0.68 31.76
N GLY A 256 15.69 0.12 30.88
CA GLY A 256 15.82 -0.16 29.46
C GLY A 256 15.68 1.12 28.66
N VAL A 257 15.55 0.98 27.35
CA VAL A 257 15.43 2.10 26.41
C VAL A 257 14.25 1.85 25.47
N THR A 258 13.40 2.86 25.29
CA THR A 258 12.30 2.82 24.30
C THR A 258 12.55 3.83 23.20
N PHE A 259 12.52 3.39 21.95
CA PHE A 259 12.45 4.26 20.77
C PHE A 259 11.07 4.11 20.12
N LEU A 260 10.44 5.21 19.73
CA LEU A 260 9.10 5.18 19.15
C LEU A 260 8.85 6.32 18.17
N TYR A 261 7.88 6.12 17.28
CA TYR A 261 7.38 7.14 16.35
C TYR A 261 5.96 7.55 16.72
N LEU A 262 5.78 8.83 17.06
CA LEU A 262 4.49 9.44 17.40
C LEU A 262 4.00 10.31 16.26
N PRO A 263 3.03 9.87 15.45
CA PRO A 263 2.48 10.70 14.40
C PRO A 263 1.81 11.94 15.01
N SER A 264 1.79 13.03 14.24
CA SER A 264 1.09 14.25 14.65
C SER A 264 -0.40 13.99 14.87
N SER A 265 -0.98 14.56 15.93
CA SER A 265 -2.40 14.42 16.26
C SER A 265 -3.36 14.93 15.19
N ASN A 266 -2.85 15.71 14.23
CA ASN A 266 -3.63 16.26 13.12
C ASN A 266 -3.79 15.28 11.95
N ILE A 267 -3.03 14.17 11.94
CA ILE A 267 -3.07 13.18 10.86
C ILE A 267 -4.29 12.25 11.07
N PRO A 268 -5.15 12.06 10.06
CA PRO A 268 -6.23 11.09 10.09
C PRO A 268 -5.73 9.67 10.38
N LYS A 269 -6.54 8.83 11.02
CA LYS A 269 -6.12 7.47 11.40
C LYS A 269 -5.78 6.60 10.19
N GLU A 270 -6.44 6.86 9.07
CA GLU A 270 -6.30 6.17 7.81
C GLU A 270 -4.98 6.50 7.09
N GLU A 271 -4.33 7.60 7.46
CA GLU A 271 -3.08 8.10 6.84
C GLU A 271 -1.86 7.92 7.75
N LEU A 272 -2.00 7.31 8.93
CA LEU A 272 -0.91 7.23 9.92
C LEU A 272 0.33 6.48 9.43
N LEU A 273 0.14 5.45 8.60
CA LEU A 273 1.22 4.63 8.07
C LEU A 273 1.78 5.18 6.75
N THR A 274 1.04 6.07 6.07
CA THR A 274 1.43 6.64 4.77
C THR A 274 1.92 8.08 4.87
N ALA A 275 1.70 8.76 5.99
CA ALA A 275 2.21 10.10 6.23
C ALA A 275 3.75 10.11 6.32
N ASP A 276 4.35 11.19 5.82
CA ASP A 276 5.79 11.35 5.81
C ASP A 276 6.36 11.47 7.21
N PHE A 277 7.53 10.88 7.40
CA PHE A 277 8.23 10.98 8.65
C PHE A 277 8.74 12.39 8.91
N LYS A 278 8.73 12.77 10.18
CA LYS A 278 9.28 14.03 10.67
C LYS A 278 10.14 13.80 11.89
N GLN A 279 11.26 14.50 12.00
CA GLN A 279 12.21 14.31 13.09
C GLN A 279 11.57 14.59 14.46
N GLU A 280 10.66 15.56 14.60
CA GLU A 280 10.01 15.88 15.87
C GLU A 280 9.07 14.79 16.41
N ASN A 281 8.73 13.82 15.56
CA ASN A 281 7.84 12.70 15.85
C ASN A 281 8.61 11.47 16.37
N THR A 282 9.92 11.39 16.19
CA THR A 282 10.73 10.34 16.82
C THR A 282 11.04 10.71 18.26
N ARG A 283 10.92 9.75 19.18
CA ARG A 283 11.19 9.96 20.62
C ARG A 283 11.97 8.80 21.20
N LEU A 284 12.78 9.13 22.18
CA LEU A 284 13.63 8.20 22.92
C LEU A 284 13.41 8.38 24.42
N PHE A 285 13.19 7.29 25.14
CA PHE A 285 12.93 7.26 26.58
C PHE A 285 13.83 6.23 27.28
N ILE A 286 14.16 6.49 28.54
CA ILE A 286 14.98 5.61 29.40
C ILE A 286 14.05 4.83 30.36
N ASP A 287 12.92 4.36 29.85
CA ASP A 287 11.93 3.54 30.56
C ASP A 287 10.94 2.90 29.58
N GLU A 288 10.11 1.98 30.09
CA GLU A 288 8.92 1.47 29.37
C GLU A 288 7.75 2.44 29.62
N ASN A 289 7.68 3.53 28.85
CA ASN A 289 6.66 4.56 29.05
C ASN A 289 5.33 4.21 28.36
N GLU A 290 4.44 3.47 29.04
CA GLU A 290 3.13 3.04 28.50
C GLU A 290 2.27 4.18 27.92
N VAL A 291 2.43 5.42 28.42
CA VAL A 291 1.55 6.55 28.08
C VAL A 291 1.61 6.92 26.61
N TYR A 292 2.77 6.83 25.96
CA TYR A 292 2.96 7.21 24.56
C TYR A 292 2.93 6.02 23.61
N ILE A 293 3.25 4.84 24.13
CA ILE A 293 3.32 3.58 23.36
C ILE A 293 1.97 3.25 22.72
N ASN A 294 0.86 3.48 23.42
CA ASN A 294 -0.49 3.20 22.88
C ASN A 294 -0.94 4.17 21.78
N THR A 295 -0.14 5.21 21.50
CA THR A 295 -0.41 6.22 20.47
C THR A 295 0.64 6.22 19.36
N SER A 296 1.71 5.43 19.49
CA SER A 296 2.76 5.31 18.47
C SER A 296 2.34 4.37 17.34
N THR A 297 2.76 4.64 16.11
CA THR A 297 2.59 3.67 15.00
C THR A 297 3.54 2.49 15.13
N ALA A 298 4.76 2.76 15.60
CA ALA A 298 5.79 1.77 15.86
C ALA A 298 6.58 2.16 17.12
N SER A 299 6.91 1.17 17.93
CA SER A 299 7.82 1.32 19.07
C SER A 299 8.67 0.07 19.26
N ILE A 300 9.86 0.25 19.81
CA ILE A 300 10.81 -0.79 20.20
C ILE A 300 11.32 -0.50 21.60
N PHE A 301 11.19 -1.49 22.49
CA PHE A 301 11.73 -1.47 23.83
C PHE A 301 12.86 -2.47 23.95
N ILE A 302 14.01 -2.00 24.43
CA ILE A 302 15.21 -2.77 24.71
C ILE A 302 15.34 -2.92 26.23
N PRO A 303 15.11 -4.12 26.78
CA PRO A 303 15.31 -4.39 28.20
C PRO A 303 16.74 -4.12 28.69
N LYS A 304 16.86 -3.89 30.00
CA LYS A 304 18.16 -3.70 30.64
C LYS A 304 19.10 -4.90 30.48
N GLY A 305 18.64 -6.15 30.51
CA GLY A 305 19.59 -7.28 30.48
C GLY A 305 20.42 -7.33 29.20
N ILE A 306 19.90 -6.83 28.07
CA ILE A 306 20.68 -6.59 26.85
C ILE A 306 21.81 -5.58 27.08
N LEU A 307 21.55 -4.50 27.81
CA LEU A 307 22.56 -3.50 28.18
C LEU A 307 23.60 -4.11 29.15
N ASP A 308 23.18 -5.01 30.03
CA ASP A 308 24.07 -5.74 30.93
C ASP A 308 24.97 -6.71 30.13
N LEU A 309 24.50 -7.28 29.01
CA LEU A 309 25.33 -8.09 28.10
C LEU A 309 26.47 -7.26 27.49
N ALA A 310 26.20 -6.02 27.08
CA ALA A 310 27.23 -5.10 26.59
C ALA A 310 28.33 -4.87 27.63
N GLN A 311 27.95 -4.59 28.87
CA GLN A 311 28.88 -4.37 29.98
C GLN A 311 29.65 -5.64 30.37
N LYS A 312 29.05 -6.82 30.18
CA LYS A 312 29.71 -8.11 30.42
C LYS A 312 30.75 -8.42 29.34
N HIS A 313 30.47 -8.08 28.08
CA HIS A 313 31.36 -8.27 26.95
C HIS A 313 32.57 -7.34 27.04
N ASP A 314 32.33 -6.05 27.30
CA ASP A 314 33.38 -5.06 27.56
C ASP A 314 33.14 -4.36 28.91
N PRO A 315 33.78 -4.81 30.00
CA PRO A 315 33.65 -4.17 31.32
C PRO A 315 34.20 -2.74 31.40
N SER A 316 34.95 -2.30 30.39
CA SER A 316 35.49 -0.94 30.30
C SER A 316 34.63 0.01 29.48
N ILE A 317 33.52 -0.48 28.92
CA ILE A 317 32.61 0.33 28.13
C ILE A 317 32.01 1.44 28.99
N SER A 318 32.24 2.68 28.57
CA SER A 318 31.75 3.88 29.26
C SER A 318 30.36 4.30 28.80
N GLN A 319 30.04 4.04 27.53
CA GLN A 319 28.73 4.27 26.95
C GLN A 319 28.40 3.18 25.94
N ILE A 320 27.16 2.69 25.96
CA ILE A 320 26.65 1.62 25.12
C ILE A 320 26.06 2.24 23.84
N PRO A 321 26.69 2.03 22.67
CA PRO A 321 26.19 2.58 21.40
C PRO A 321 25.02 1.74 20.86
N ILE A 322 23.88 2.37 20.65
CA ILE A 322 22.69 1.73 20.06
C ILE A 322 22.19 2.61 18.92
N SER A 323 21.98 1.99 17.76
CA SER A 323 21.32 2.60 16.62
C SER A 323 19.88 2.11 16.54
N PHE A 324 18.98 3.00 16.14
CA PHE A 324 17.59 2.71 15.86
C PHE A 324 17.29 3.14 14.43
N SER A 325 16.54 2.33 13.70
CA SER A 325 16.07 2.68 12.37
C SER A 325 14.56 2.44 12.27
N ILE A 326 13.89 3.27 11.50
CA ILE A 326 12.47 3.12 11.18
C ILE A 326 12.27 3.33 9.68
N PHE A 327 11.51 2.44 9.04
CA PHE A 327 11.16 2.51 7.63
C PHE A 327 9.64 2.56 7.49
N LYS A 328 9.16 3.35 6.54
CA LYS A 328 7.73 3.56 6.27
C LYS A 328 7.01 2.26 5.91
N ASP A 329 7.65 1.41 5.13
CA ASP A 329 7.19 0.07 4.76
C ASP A 329 8.38 -0.89 4.52
N ALA A 330 8.08 -2.12 4.07
CA ALA A 330 9.06 -3.18 3.86
C ALA A 330 9.54 -3.36 2.41
N ARG A 331 9.33 -2.40 1.50
CA ARG A 331 9.60 -2.60 0.06
C ARG A 331 11.08 -2.82 -0.31
N LEU A 332 12.02 -2.40 0.55
CA LEU A 332 13.45 -2.69 0.37
C LEU A 332 13.87 -4.05 0.97
N PHE A 333 12.96 -4.74 1.65
CA PHE A 333 13.22 -6.03 2.34
C PHE A 333 12.70 -7.21 1.50
N MET A 334 13.11 -7.26 0.24
CA MET A 334 12.70 -8.28 -0.74
C MET A 334 13.83 -9.30 -0.98
N THR A 335 13.47 -10.57 -1.19
CA THR A 335 14.35 -11.62 -1.75
C THR A 335 13.60 -12.50 -2.74
N GLU A 336 14.31 -13.28 -3.56
CA GLU A 336 13.72 -14.24 -4.51
C GLU A 336 12.69 -15.19 -3.85
N GLN A 337 12.74 -15.45 -2.54
CA GLN A 337 11.73 -16.28 -1.85
C GLN A 337 10.48 -15.52 -1.37
N SER A 338 10.47 -14.19 -1.44
CA SER A 338 9.26 -13.36 -1.34
C SER A 338 8.25 -13.70 -2.45
N LEU A 339 8.69 -14.35 -3.54
CA LEU A 339 7.85 -14.88 -4.63
C LEU A 339 6.70 -15.81 -4.17
N ASP A 340 6.71 -16.33 -2.93
CA ASP A 340 5.65 -17.18 -2.37
C ASP A 340 4.70 -16.42 -1.41
N THR A 341 4.96 -15.16 -1.08
CA THR A 341 4.04 -14.34 -0.27
C THR A 341 2.95 -13.71 -1.13
N GLY A 342 3.25 -13.42 -2.41
CA GLY A 342 2.31 -12.90 -3.41
C GLY A 342 1.50 -13.95 -4.19
N ARG A 343 2.04 -15.17 -4.32
CA ARG A 343 1.39 -16.26 -5.07
C ARG A 343 0.73 -17.22 -4.08
N PRO A 344 -0.58 -17.51 -4.18
CA PRO A 344 -1.20 -18.47 -3.28
C PRO A 344 -0.47 -19.81 -3.40
N ARG A 345 0.12 -20.32 -2.30
CA ARG A 345 0.70 -21.68 -2.28
C ARG A 345 -0.33 -22.64 -2.84
N ALA A 346 0.07 -23.56 -3.72
CA ALA A 346 -0.82 -24.52 -4.35
C ALA A 346 -1.68 -25.25 -3.28
N GLY A 347 -2.94 -24.82 -3.14
CA GLY A 347 -3.90 -25.33 -2.13
C GLY A 347 -4.27 -24.38 -0.98
N SER A 348 -3.68 -23.17 -0.88
CA SER A 348 -4.05 -22.12 0.07
C SER A 348 -4.61 -20.89 -0.64
N VAL A 349 -5.65 -20.26 -0.07
CA VAL A 349 -6.33 -19.06 -0.61
C VAL A 349 -5.82 -17.79 0.09
N GLN A 350 -4.60 -17.83 0.63
CA GLN A 350 -4.06 -16.77 1.50
C GLN A 350 -2.78 -16.20 0.86
N ARG A 351 -2.72 -14.88 0.74
CA ARG A 351 -1.53 -14.09 0.40
C ARG A 351 -0.95 -13.54 1.70
N GLU A 352 0.36 -13.50 1.89
CA GLU A 352 0.96 -12.80 3.04
C GLU A 352 1.38 -11.40 2.58
N VAL A 353 0.97 -10.37 3.32
CA VAL A 353 1.23 -8.95 2.98
C VAL A 353 1.83 -8.27 4.21
N PHE A 354 2.83 -7.42 3.98
CA PHE A 354 3.42 -6.60 5.05
C PHE A 354 2.47 -5.45 5.39
N ALA A 355 2.19 -5.25 6.68
CA ALA A 355 1.08 -4.41 7.10
C ALA A 355 1.43 -3.40 8.20
N SER A 356 2.72 -3.25 8.51
CA SER A 356 3.22 -2.27 9.48
C SER A 356 4.38 -1.47 8.89
N GLN A 357 4.88 -0.50 9.66
CA GLN A 357 6.23 0.04 9.48
C GLN A 357 7.27 -1.01 9.90
N VAL A 358 8.52 -0.83 9.48
CA VAL A 358 9.66 -1.63 9.94
C VAL A 358 10.41 -0.83 10.99
N ILE A 359 10.76 -1.44 12.12
CA ILE A 359 11.59 -0.81 13.16
C ILE A 359 12.72 -1.75 13.55
N SER A 360 13.89 -1.20 13.83
CA SER A 360 15.04 -1.99 14.27
C SER A 360 15.82 -1.28 15.36
N ALA A 361 16.59 -2.07 16.08
CA ALA A 361 17.64 -1.59 16.94
C ALA A 361 18.86 -2.47 16.78
N LYS A 362 20.05 -1.87 16.79
CA LYS A 362 21.31 -2.59 16.69
C LYS A 362 22.27 -2.08 17.76
N LEU A 363 22.84 -3.04 18.48
CA LEU A 363 23.87 -2.80 19.50
C LEU A 363 25.24 -2.81 18.81
N GLU A 364 25.91 -1.67 18.75
CA GLU A 364 27.14 -1.50 17.96
C GLU A 364 28.38 -1.95 18.75
N LEU A 365 28.51 -3.27 18.95
CA LEU A 365 29.65 -3.88 19.65
C LEU A 365 30.35 -4.91 18.78
N ASP A 366 31.63 -4.65 18.52
CA ASP A 366 32.47 -5.55 17.73
C ASP A 366 32.57 -6.94 18.40
N GLY A 367 32.23 -7.97 17.63
CA GLY A 367 32.38 -9.37 18.01
C GLY A 367 31.40 -9.86 19.09
N LEU A 368 30.37 -9.08 19.43
CA LEU A 368 29.27 -9.56 20.27
C LEU A 368 28.30 -10.39 19.41
N VAL A 369 28.30 -11.70 19.62
CA VAL A 369 27.33 -12.61 19.03
C VAL A 369 26.39 -13.06 20.13
N VAL A 370 25.10 -12.69 20.04
CA VAL A 370 24.08 -13.14 20.99
C VAL A 370 23.23 -14.20 20.31
N GLU A 371 23.43 -15.46 20.72
CA GLU A 371 22.72 -16.61 20.13
C GLU A 371 21.27 -16.74 20.66
N SER A 372 21.01 -16.32 21.90
CA SER A 372 19.68 -16.39 22.53
C SER A 372 19.65 -15.56 23.82
N LEU A 373 18.56 -14.80 24.00
CA LEU A 373 18.20 -14.05 25.19
C LEU A 373 17.26 -14.85 26.11
N GLU A 374 17.30 -14.50 27.39
CA GLU A 374 16.30 -14.98 28.35
C GLU A 374 14.95 -14.30 28.09
N GLU A 375 13.84 -14.92 28.51
CA GLU A 375 12.47 -14.43 28.24
C GLU A 375 12.21 -13.03 28.81
N GLU A 376 12.88 -12.67 29.91
CA GLU A 376 12.81 -11.35 30.54
C GLU A 376 13.58 -10.26 29.74
N ASP A 377 14.48 -10.69 28.85
CA ASP A 377 15.35 -9.83 28.05
C ASP A 377 14.91 -9.76 26.58
N HIS A 378 13.78 -10.36 26.23
CA HIS A 378 13.23 -10.28 24.88
C HIS A 378 12.90 -8.84 24.48
N ILE A 379 13.23 -8.48 23.25
CA ILE A 379 12.90 -7.17 22.68
C ILE A 379 11.40 -7.12 22.44
N VAL A 380 10.76 -6.06 22.93
CA VAL A 380 9.32 -5.84 22.78
C VAL A 380 9.08 -4.76 21.74
N THR A 381 8.52 -5.11 20.60
CA THR A 381 8.07 -4.15 19.58
C THR A 381 6.56 -4.08 19.55
N ARG A 382 6.02 -2.91 19.20
CA ARG A 382 4.56 -2.71 19.08
C ARG A 382 4.24 -1.93 17.81
N PHE A 383 3.25 -2.41 17.06
CA PHE A 383 2.87 -1.85 15.77
C PHE A 383 1.37 -1.62 15.65
N ILE A 384 0.99 -0.53 15.01
CA ILE A 384 -0.32 -0.40 14.37
C ILE A 384 -0.25 -1.08 13.01
N VAL A 385 -1.28 -1.85 12.70
CA VAL A 385 -1.41 -2.55 11.42
C VAL A 385 -2.40 -1.80 10.53
N ASP A 386 -2.10 -1.71 9.24
CA ASP A 386 -3.03 -1.14 8.26
C ASP A 386 -4.33 -1.96 8.22
N ALA A 387 -5.43 -1.31 8.58
CA ALA A 387 -6.76 -1.92 8.56
C ALA A 387 -7.37 -1.99 7.15
N ASN A 388 -6.76 -1.32 6.17
CA ASN A 388 -7.28 -1.12 4.82
C ASN A 388 -6.52 -1.90 3.73
N LEU A 389 -5.86 -3.03 4.06
CA LEU A 389 -5.10 -3.88 3.11
C LEU A 389 -5.87 -4.32 1.84
N GLY A 390 -7.19 -4.09 1.80
CA GLY A 390 -8.00 -4.08 0.60
C GLY A 390 -9.47 -4.04 0.98
N SER A 391 -10.29 -3.23 0.30
CA SER A 391 -11.73 -3.07 0.62
C SER A 391 -12.55 -4.36 0.64
N ASN A 392 -11.99 -5.48 0.14
CA ASN A 392 -12.63 -6.80 0.04
C ASN A 392 -11.81 -7.93 0.71
N GLU A 393 -10.71 -7.63 1.39
CA GLU A 393 -9.83 -8.63 2.00
C GLU A 393 -10.09 -8.74 3.50
N ILE A 394 -10.12 -9.96 4.03
CA ILE A 394 -10.17 -10.19 5.46
C ILE A 394 -8.73 -10.32 5.96
N LEU A 395 -8.34 -9.45 6.89
CA LEU A 395 -7.14 -9.60 7.71
C LEU A 395 -7.27 -10.90 8.52
N LEU A 396 -6.44 -11.89 8.19
CA LEU A 396 -6.35 -13.17 8.91
C LEU A 396 -5.33 -13.05 10.05
N GLU A 397 -4.63 -14.16 10.32
CA GLU A 397 -3.56 -14.27 11.30
C GLU A 397 -2.48 -13.21 11.04
N LYS A 398 -2.12 -12.50 12.09
CA LYS A 398 -1.05 -11.50 12.12
C LYS A 398 0.17 -12.18 12.73
N LYS A 399 1.34 -12.01 12.12
CA LYS A 399 2.58 -12.66 12.51
C LYS A 399 3.68 -11.63 12.66
N CYS A 400 4.28 -11.60 13.83
CA CYS A 400 5.52 -10.89 14.06
C CYS A 400 6.65 -11.59 13.32
N VAL A 401 7.41 -10.82 12.55
CA VAL A 401 8.54 -11.33 11.80
C VAL A 401 9.78 -10.48 12.04
N SER A 402 10.92 -11.14 11.92
CA SER A 402 12.24 -10.55 12.03
C SER A 402 13.02 -10.80 10.74
N TRP A 403 13.70 -9.79 10.22
CA TRP A 403 14.59 -9.88 9.08
C TRP A 403 16.04 -9.98 9.55
N ASN A 404 16.69 -11.10 9.26
CA ASN A 404 18.10 -11.30 9.55
C ASN A 404 18.80 -11.88 8.31
N PRO A 405 19.73 -11.16 7.67
CA PRO A 405 20.57 -11.73 6.63
C PRO A 405 21.54 -12.75 7.26
N PRO A 406 21.62 -13.99 6.74
CA PRO A 406 22.64 -14.93 7.18
C PRO A 406 24.06 -14.38 6.98
N GLU A 407 24.98 -14.77 7.86
CA GLU A 407 26.39 -14.37 7.78
C GLU A 407 26.99 -14.79 6.41
N GLY A 408 27.37 -13.81 5.59
CA GLY A 408 27.95 -14.03 4.26
C GLY A 408 26.94 -14.14 3.10
N SER A 409 25.65 -13.85 3.32
CA SER A 409 24.67 -13.70 2.23
C SER A 409 23.98 -12.34 2.31
N ILE A 410 23.85 -11.69 1.16
CA ILE A 410 23.14 -10.40 0.98
C ILE A 410 21.61 -10.63 1.07
N GLU A 411 21.15 -11.85 0.78
CA GLU A 411 19.74 -12.23 0.81
C GLU A 411 19.24 -12.52 2.22
N GLY A 412 18.49 -11.59 2.80
CA GLY A 412 17.74 -11.82 4.04
C GLY A 412 16.37 -12.46 3.81
N LYS A 413 15.78 -13.01 4.86
CA LYS A 413 14.42 -13.55 4.79
C LYS A 413 13.64 -13.18 6.05
N TRP A 414 12.39 -12.76 5.85
CA TRP A 414 11.44 -12.61 6.95
C TRP A 414 11.19 -13.97 7.62
N SER A 415 11.48 -14.04 8.90
CA SER A 415 11.34 -15.24 9.71
C SER A 415 10.44 -14.96 10.91
N GLU A 416 9.48 -15.86 11.15
CA GLU A 416 8.66 -15.89 12.37
C GLU A 416 9.41 -16.52 13.55
N ASN A 417 10.50 -17.26 13.26
CA ASN A 417 11.26 -17.94 14.30
C ASN A 417 11.71 -16.93 15.36
N ASP A 418 11.57 -17.33 16.62
CA ASP A 418 12.06 -16.57 17.78
C ASP A 418 11.27 -15.29 18.11
N CYS A 419 10.07 -15.09 17.53
CA CYS A 419 9.15 -14.01 17.88
C CYS A 419 7.75 -14.54 18.27
N ASN A 420 7.23 -14.12 19.42
CA ASN A 420 5.85 -14.40 19.83
C ASN A 420 4.93 -13.21 19.50
N THR A 421 3.75 -13.50 18.95
CA THR A 421 2.78 -12.48 18.54
C THR A 421 1.63 -12.38 19.53
N SER A 422 1.32 -11.17 19.97
CA SER A 422 0.13 -10.88 20.77
C SER A 422 -0.54 -9.58 20.34
N GLU A 423 -1.79 -9.37 20.74
CA GLU A 423 -2.54 -8.15 20.39
C GLU A 423 -3.04 -7.48 21.67
N VAL A 424 -2.66 -6.21 21.85
CA VAL A 424 -3.02 -5.38 23.01
C VAL A 424 -3.46 -4.03 22.50
N ASP A 425 -4.66 -3.58 22.85
CA ASP A 425 -5.18 -2.24 22.51
C ASP A 425 -4.98 -1.84 21.02
N LYS A 426 -5.30 -2.77 20.11
CA LYS A 426 -5.17 -2.66 18.64
C LYS A 426 -3.72 -2.59 18.13
N HIS A 427 -2.74 -2.73 19.00
CA HIS A 427 -1.35 -2.89 18.63
C HIS A 427 -1.01 -4.36 18.59
N ILE A 428 -0.18 -4.73 17.62
CA ILE A 428 0.47 -6.03 17.59
C ILE A 428 1.76 -5.90 18.36
N VAL A 429 1.85 -6.67 19.44
CA VAL A 429 3.00 -6.70 20.34
C VAL A 429 3.80 -7.95 20.01
N CYS A 430 5.04 -7.74 19.57
CA CYS A 430 5.99 -8.78 19.24
C CYS A 430 7.01 -8.90 20.36
N ASN A 431 7.18 -10.11 20.87
CA ASN A 431 8.20 -10.42 21.87
C ASN A 431 9.26 -11.31 21.22
N CYS A 432 10.44 -10.76 20.93
CA CYS A 432 11.43 -11.38 20.08
C CYS A 432 12.75 -11.64 20.81
N ASN A 433 13.36 -12.78 20.49
CA ASN A 433 14.61 -13.27 21.10
C ASN A 433 15.87 -12.94 20.27
N ASN A 434 15.76 -12.00 19.32
CA ASN A 434 16.88 -11.59 18.47
C ASN A 434 17.20 -10.12 18.68
N LEU A 435 18.48 -9.78 18.72
CA LEU A 435 19.01 -8.43 18.94
C LEU A 435 19.33 -7.66 17.67
N TYR A 436 19.64 -8.37 16.59
CA TYR A 436 20.26 -7.80 15.40
C TYR A 436 19.34 -7.90 14.19
N SER A 437 18.09 -7.48 14.35
CA SER A 437 17.06 -7.72 13.34
C SER A 437 16.14 -6.52 13.14
N HIS A 438 15.63 -6.40 11.90
CA HIS A 438 14.54 -5.49 11.58
C HIS A 438 13.21 -6.20 11.84
N PHE A 439 12.30 -5.55 12.54
CA PHE A 439 11.04 -6.13 12.97
C PHE A 439 9.85 -5.52 12.25
N GLY A 440 8.82 -6.33 12.03
CA GLY A 440 7.51 -5.86 11.60
C GLY A 440 6.45 -6.95 11.62
N VAL A 441 5.33 -6.69 10.95
CA VAL A 441 4.15 -7.55 10.98
C VAL A 441 3.71 -7.94 9.58
N LEU A 442 3.66 -9.25 9.34
CA LEU A 442 2.96 -9.83 8.20
C LEU A 442 1.52 -10.16 8.58
N VAL A 443 0.61 -9.99 7.63
CA VAL A 443 -0.77 -10.44 7.78
C VAL A 443 -1.14 -11.35 6.63
N GLY A 444 -1.82 -12.45 6.95
CA GLY A 444 -2.51 -13.24 5.93
C GLY A 444 -3.69 -12.45 5.37
N ALA A 445 -3.61 -12.02 4.12
CA ALA A 445 -4.75 -11.53 3.36
C ALA A 445 -5.51 -12.72 2.76
N GLY A 446 -6.74 -12.93 3.22
CA GLY A 446 -7.65 -13.92 2.67
C GLY A 446 -8.75 -13.29 1.84
N VAL A 447 -9.10 -13.93 0.73
CA VAL A 447 -10.32 -13.57 -0.02
C VAL A 447 -11.54 -13.87 0.86
N ASP A 448 -12.39 -12.87 1.05
CA ASP A 448 -13.60 -12.94 1.88
C ASP A 448 -14.38 -14.25 1.67
N ARG A 449 -14.63 -14.99 2.76
CA ARG A 449 -15.42 -16.24 2.72
C ARG A 449 -16.84 -15.98 2.21
N PHE A 450 -17.37 -14.77 2.37
CA PHE A 450 -18.67 -14.37 1.83
C PHE A 450 -18.62 -14.14 0.32
N SER A 451 -17.54 -13.57 -0.23
CA SER A 451 -17.25 -13.56 -1.68
C SER A 451 -17.11 -14.99 -2.24
N LEU A 452 -16.41 -15.89 -1.56
CA LEU A 452 -16.27 -17.30 -1.98
C LEU A 452 -17.61 -18.06 -1.91
N ALA A 453 -18.42 -17.80 -0.87
CA ALA A 453 -19.78 -18.35 -0.75
C ALA A 453 -20.72 -17.80 -1.84
N MET A 454 -20.57 -16.53 -2.23
CA MET A 454 -21.33 -15.92 -3.31
C MET A 454 -20.90 -16.48 -4.67
N ASN A 455 -19.60 -16.64 -4.91
CA ASN A 455 -19.07 -17.22 -6.14
C ASN A 455 -19.51 -18.67 -6.31
N THR A 456 -19.44 -19.46 -5.24
CA THR A 456 -19.96 -20.84 -5.24
C THR A 456 -21.48 -20.89 -5.42
N THR A 457 -22.23 -19.95 -4.85
CA THR A 457 -23.69 -19.86 -5.06
C THR A 457 -24.02 -19.52 -6.52
N ILE A 458 -23.34 -18.54 -7.12
CA ILE A 458 -23.53 -18.14 -8.51
C ILE A 458 -23.12 -19.28 -9.45
N GLU A 459 -22.03 -19.97 -9.17
CA GLU A 459 -21.58 -21.15 -9.94
C GLU A 459 -22.62 -22.28 -9.88
N VAL A 460 -23.13 -22.61 -8.68
CA VAL A 460 -24.16 -23.65 -8.51
C VAL A 460 -25.46 -23.28 -9.25
N VAL A 461 -25.91 -22.03 -9.13
CA VAL A 461 -27.12 -21.56 -9.83
C VAL A 461 -26.92 -21.59 -11.34
N THR A 462 -25.76 -21.16 -11.84
CA THR A 462 -25.49 -21.09 -13.29
C THR A 462 -25.29 -22.47 -13.90
N VAL A 463 -24.59 -23.39 -13.23
CA VAL A 463 -24.42 -24.78 -13.68
C VAL A 463 -25.77 -25.49 -13.69
N THR A 464 -26.55 -25.36 -12.61
CA THR A 464 -27.88 -25.99 -12.51
C THR A 464 -28.84 -25.44 -13.56
N GLY A 465 -28.86 -24.11 -13.74
CA GLY A 465 -29.65 -23.43 -14.75
C GLY A 465 -29.28 -23.83 -16.18
N SER A 466 -27.98 -23.99 -16.46
CA SER A 466 -27.48 -24.43 -17.77
C SER A 466 -27.90 -25.86 -18.08
N CYS A 467 -27.77 -26.77 -17.11
CA CYS A 467 -28.21 -28.16 -17.26
C CYS A 467 -29.72 -28.27 -17.52
N LEU A 468 -30.53 -27.52 -16.76
CA LEU A 468 -31.98 -27.49 -16.96
C LEU A 468 -32.36 -26.94 -18.34
N SER A 469 -31.65 -25.89 -18.79
CA SER A 469 -31.85 -25.29 -20.11
C SER A 469 -31.51 -26.26 -21.24
N ILE A 470 -30.42 -27.01 -21.14
CA ILE A 470 -30.04 -28.03 -22.14
C ILE A 470 -31.13 -29.10 -22.25
N VAL A 471 -31.66 -29.58 -21.13
CA VAL A 471 -32.76 -30.56 -21.14
C VAL A 471 -34.01 -30.00 -21.79
N GLY A 472 -34.42 -28.77 -21.43
CA GLY A 472 -35.59 -28.10 -22.01
C GLY A 472 -35.46 -27.86 -23.52
N LEU A 473 -34.30 -27.38 -23.97
CA LEU A 473 -33.99 -27.18 -25.39
C LEU A 473 -34.01 -28.50 -26.16
N SER A 474 -33.47 -29.57 -25.59
CA SER A 474 -33.47 -30.90 -26.19
C SER A 474 -34.89 -31.44 -26.36
N VAL A 475 -35.73 -31.32 -25.33
CA VAL A 475 -37.15 -31.74 -25.40
C VAL A 475 -37.91 -30.93 -26.44
N THR A 476 -37.61 -29.64 -26.59
CA THR A 476 -38.25 -28.76 -27.58
C THR A 476 -37.85 -29.11 -29.03
N LEU A 477 -36.61 -29.58 -29.25
CA LEU A 477 -36.13 -30.00 -30.56
C LEU A 477 -36.76 -31.31 -31.06
N VAL A 478 -37.17 -32.22 -30.16
CA VAL A 478 -37.76 -33.53 -30.51
C VAL A 478 -39.05 -33.40 -31.35
N PRO A 479 -40.10 -32.66 -30.95
CA PRO A 479 -41.30 -32.49 -31.76
C PRO A 479 -41.03 -31.70 -33.05
N LEU A 480 -40.11 -30.71 -33.01
CA LEU A 480 -39.72 -29.91 -34.20
C LEU A 480 -39.02 -30.77 -35.28
N THR A 481 -38.33 -31.84 -34.87
CA THR A 481 -37.63 -32.76 -35.80
C THR A 481 -38.51 -33.92 -36.27
N ILE A 482 -39.44 -34.39 -35.45
CA ILE A 482 -40.31 -35.56 -35.74
C ILE A 482 -41.57 -35.16 -36.54
N LEU A 483 -42.17 -34.01 -36.25
CA LEU A 483 -43.44 -33.58 -36.87
C LEU A 483 -43.18 -32.87 -38.20
N LYS A 484 -43.35 -33.60 -39.30
CA LYS A 484 -43.17 -33.09 -40.68
C LYS A 484 -44.03 -31.86 -40.98
N ASP A 485 -45.23 -31.78 -40.39
CA ASP A 485 -46.19 -30.69 -40.59
C ASP A 485 -45.76 -29.38 -39.91
N LEU A 486 -44.97 -29.47 -38.83
CA LEU A 486 -44.39 -28.29 -38.18
C LEU A 486 -43.16 -27.80 -38.95
N ARG A 487 -42.33 -28.74 -39.44
CA ARG A 487 -41.10 -28.45 -40.21
C ARG A 487 -41.34 -27.66 -41.50
N GLN A 488 -42.51 -27.76 -42.11
CA GLN A 488 -42.85 -27.03 -43.34
C GLN A 488 -43.23 -25.55 -43.12
N LYS A 489 -43.46 -25.12 -41.87
CA LYS A 489 -43.74 -23.71 -41.58
C LYS A 489 -42.44 -22.92 -41.50
N GLN A 490 -42.35 -21.80 -42.21
CA GLN A 490 -41.17 -20.91 -42.24
C GLN A 490 -40.71 -20.48 -40.83
N GLY A 491 -41.65 -20.25 -39.91
CA GLY A 491 -41.34 -19.95 -38.50
C GLY A 491 -40.65 -21.10 -37.76
N SER A 492 -40.97 -22.36 -38.08
CA SER A 492 -40.36 -23.54 -37.43
C SER A 492 -38.87 -23.66 -37.70
N TRP A 493 -38.38 -23.14 -38.83
CA TRP A 493 -36.95 -23.13 -39.17
C TRP A 493 -36.18 -22.11 -38.34
N ILE A 494 -36.74 -20.92 -38.13
CA ILE A 494 -36.14 -19.87 -37.29
C ILE A 494 -36.01 -20.37 -35.84
N TYR A 495 -37.09 -20.93 -35.28
CA TYR A 495 -37.07 -21.52 -33.94
C TYR A 495 -36.06 -22.67 -33.79
N THR A 496 -35.93 -23.52 -34.81
CA THR A 496 -34.97 -24.63 -34.76
C THR A 496 -33.53 -24.14 -34.69
N ASN A 497 -33.16 -23.13 -35.49
CA ASN A 497 -31.81 -22.56 -35.47
C ASN A 497 -31.52 -21.81 -34.16
N LEU A 498 -32.50 -21.08 -33.63
CA LEU A 498 -32.40 -20.43 -32.32
C LEU A 498 -32.12 -21.45 -31.20
N CYS A 499 -32.89 -22.54 -31.14
CA CYS A 499 -32.69 -23.60 -30.15
C CYS A 499 -31.32 -24.27 -30.28
N LEU A 500 -30.80 -24.47 -31.50
CA LEU A 500 -29.48 -25.04 -31.74
C LEU A 500 -28.34 -24.11 -31.27
N CYS A 501 -28.44 -22.80 -31.53
CA CYS A 501 -27.45 -21.83 -31.06
C CYS A 501 -27.42 -21.75 -29.52
N LEU A 502 -28.58 -21.74 -28.87
CA LEU A 502 -28.67 -21.73 -27.40
C LEU A 502 -28.17 -23.05 -26.79
N LEU A 503 -28.43 -24.20 -27.43
CA LEU A 503 -27.91 -25.49 -26.99
C LEU A 503 -26.38 -25.49 -27.02
N ALA A 504 -25.79 -25.04 -28.13
CA ALA A 504 -24.34 -24.95 -28.30
C ALA A 504 -23.70 -23.95 -27.31
N PHE A 505 -24.33 -22.80 -27.07
CA PHE A 505 -23.87 -21.84 -26.06
C PHE A 505 -23.81 -22.47 -24.66
N ASN A 506 -24.89 -23.14 -24.22
CA ASN A 506 -24.95 -23.73 -22.88
C ASN A 506 -23.96 -24.90 -22.71
N THR A 507 -23.73 -25.72 -23.75
CA THR A 507 -22.75 -26.82 -23.68
C THR A 507 -21.31 -26.32 -23.66
N ILE A 508 -20.98 -25.29 -24.44
CA ILE A 508 -19.65 -24.66 -24.46
C ILE A 508 -19.38 -23.94 -23.14
N PHE A 509 -20.39 -23.27 -22.59
CA PHE A 509 -20.30 -22.64 -21.28
C PHE A 509 -19.95 -23.66 -20.18
N LEU A 510 -20.64 -24.82 -20.14
CA LEU A 510 -20.31 -25.91 -19.23
C LEU A 510 -18.91 -26.48 -19.47
N ALA A 511 -18.49 -26.66 -20.73
CA ALA A 511 -17.14 -27.12 -21.05
C ALA A 511 -16.07 -26.14 -20.54
N GLY A 512 -16.33 -24.83 -20.60
CA GLY A 512 -15.48 -23.77 -20.07
C GLY A 512 -15.22 -23.88 -18.57
N THR A 513 -16.21 -24.33 -17.79
CA THR A 513 -16.03 -24.54 -16.34
C THR A 513 -14.96 -25.59 -16.01
N THR A 514 -14.69 -26.51 -16.92
CA THR A 514 -13.71 -27.61 -16.75
C THR A 514 -12.34 -27.37 -17.40
N ALA A 515 -12.16 -26.23 -18.09
CA ALA A 515 -10.99 -25.96 -18.91
C ALA A 515 -10.08 -24.84 -18.33
N LYS A 516 -10.11 -24.65 -17.00
CA LYS A 516 -9.45 -23.52 -16.31
C LYS A 516 -7.91 -23.55 -16.36
N ASP A 517 -7.30 -24.70 -16.66
CA ASP A 517 -5.85 -24.90 -16.50
C ASP A 517 -5.02 -24.73 -17.80
N ASP A 518 -5.67 -24.43 -18.93
CA ASP A 518 -5.01 -24.32 -20.24
C ASP A 518 -5.44 -23.04 -20.96
N GLU A 519 -4.52 -22.08 -21.05
CA GLU A 519 -4.71 -20.74 -21.63
C GLU A 519 -5.25 -20.81 -23.07
N SER A 520 -4.71 -21.73 -23.87
CA SER A 520 -5.10 -21.91 -25.27
C SER A 520 -6.55 -22.43 -25.41
N ARG A 521 -7.01 -23.24 -24.45
CA ARG A 521 -8.38 -23.76 -24.44
C ARG A 521 -9.35 -22.71 -23.93
N CYS A 522 -8.94 -21.90 -22.96
CA CYS A 522 -9.75 -20.81 -22.42
C CYS A 522 -10.09 -19.76 -23.49
N GLU A 523 -9.09 -19.33 -24.28
CA GLU A 523 -9.29 -18.35 -25.35
C GLU A 523 -10.30 -18.85 -26.42
N ASN A 524 -10.11 -20.09 -26.88
CA ASN A 524 -10.99 -20.71 -27.89
C ASN A 524 -12.43 -20.86 -27.40
N ILE A 525 -12.62 -21.23 -26.12
CA ILE A 525 -13.95 -21.37 -25.51
C ILE A 525 -14.62 -20.00 -25.37
N ALA A 526 -13.88 -18.97 -24.95
CA ALA A 526 -14.41 -17.61 -24.85
C ALA A 526 -14.87 -17.08 -26.21
N ALA A 527 -14.05 -17.24 -27.25
CA ALA A 527 -14.40 -16.85 -28.61
C ALA A 527 -15.65 -17.59 -29.13
N ALA A 528 -15.75 -18.90 -28.89
CA ALA A 528 -16.91 -19.69 -29.28
C ALA A 528 -18.18 -19.26 -28.53
N MET A 529 -18.08 -19.00 -27.22
CA MET A 529 -19.19 -18.51 -26.40
C MET A 529 -19.73 -17.17 -26.92
N HIS A 530 -18.84 -16.23 -27.26
CA HIS A 530 -19.21 -14.95 -27.89
C HIS A 530 -19.93 -15.15 -29.22
N TYR A 531 -19.43 -16.03 -30.09
CA TYR A 531 -20.04 -16.32 -31.38
C TYR A 531 -21.48 -16.85 -31.25
N PHE A 532 -21.72 -17.84 -30.41
CA PHE A 532 -23.06 -18.41 -30.24
C PHE A 532 -24.02 -17.45 -29.54
N SER A 533 -23.52 -16.59 -28.64
CA SER A 533 -24.32 -15.51 -28.04
C SER A 533 -24.81 -14.54 -29.11
N LEU A 534 -23.92 -14.03 -29.96
CA LEU A 534 -24.28 -13.13 -31.07
C LEU A 534 -25.24 -13.79 -32.07
N ALA A 535 -25.01 -15.08 -32.40
CA ALA A 535 -25.90 -15.83 -33.26
C ALA A 535 -27.31 -15.95 -32.66
N SER A 536 -27.43 -16.19 -31.35
CA SER A 536 -28.73 -16.26 -30.66
C SER A 536 -29.48 -14.92 -30.72
N VAL A 537 -28.80 -13.80 -30.49
CA VAL A 537 -29.37 -12.44 -30.63
C VAL A 537 -29.84 -12.19 -32.05
N GLY A 538 -29.06 -12.62 -33.06
CA GLY A 538 -29.44 -12.52 -34.46
C GLY A 538 -30.73 -13.28 -34.79
N TRP A 539 -30.87 -14.51 -34.30
CA TRP A 539 -32.09 -15.31 -34.53
C TRP A 539 -33.31 -14.77 -33.77
N ILE A 540 -33.15 -14.29 -32.54
CA ILE A 540 -34.22 -13.62 -31.78
C ILE A 540 -34.68 -12.36 -32.52
N THR A 541 -33.74 -11.60 -33.09
CA THR A 541 -34.06 -10.41 -33.89
C THR A 541 -34.82 -10.79 -35.15
N ALA A 542 -34.42 -11.86 -35.85
CA ALA A 542 -35.13 -12.37 -37.03
C ALA A 542 -36.55 -12.84 -36.70
N GLU A 543 -36.74 -13.49 -35.55
CA GLU A 543 -38.05 -13.88 -35.04
C GLU A 543 -38.93 -12.66 -34.75
N ALA A 544 -38.39 -11.63 -34.08
CA ALA A 544 -39.10 -10.40 -33.77
C ALA A 544 -39.57 -9.67 -35.03
N VAL A 545 -38.72 -9.60 -36.06
CA VAL A 545 -39.08 -9.04 -37.37
C VAL A 545 -40.15 -9.88 -38.07
N ASN A 546 -40.04 -11.21 -38.03
CA ASN A 546 -41.03 -12.11 -38.60
C ASN A 546 -42.40 -11.94 -37.93
N MET A 547 -42.46 -11.81 -36.60
CA MET A 547 -43.69 -11.50 -35.87
C MET A 547 -44.26 -10.13 -36.25
N TYR A 548 -43.42 -9.10 -36.32
CA TYR A 548 -43.83 -7.75 -36.75
C TYR A 548 -44.48 -7.75 -38.14
N LEU A 549 -43.88 -8.46 -39.10
CA LEU A 549 -44.42 -8.58 -40.46
C LEU A 549 -45.74 -9.35 -40.53
N LEU A 550 -45.93 -10.37 -39.68
CA LEU A 550 -47.20 -11.09 -39.57
C LEU A 550 -48.33 -10.17 -39.08
N PHE A 551 -48.06 -9.31 -38.09
CA PHE A 551 -49.05 -8.35 -37.60
C PHE A 551 -49.42 -7.29 -38.65
N VAL A 552 -48.43 -6.69 -39.33
CA VAL A 552 -48.70 -5.67 -40.37
C VAL A 552 -49.44 -6.24 -41.58
N LYS A 553 -49.27 -7.54 -41.88
CA LYS A 553 -49.96 -8.20 -42.98
C LYS A 553 -51.42 -8.52 -42.64
N TYR A 554 -51.73 -8.75 -41.37
CA TYR A 554 -53.09 -8.99 -40.88
C TYR A 554 -53.96 -7.72 -40.95
N ASP A 555 -53.39 -6.54 -40.68
CA ASP A 555 -54.11 -5.25 -40.78
C ASP A 555 -54.50 -4.84 -42.22
N LYS A 556 -54.14 -5.61 -43.24
CA LYS A 556 -54.48 -5.34 -44.65
C LYS A 556 -55.67 -6.15 -45.20
N GLU A 557 -56.23 -7.07 -44.42
CA GLU A 557 -57.35 -7.94 -44.85
C GLU A 557 -58.56 -7.81 -43.90
N ASP A 558 -59.51 -6.94 -44.25
CA ASP A 558 -60.92 -6.97 -43.82
C ASP A 558 -61.82 -6.39 -44.95
N PRO A 559 -63.12 -6.74 -45.03
CA PRO A 559 -63.78 -7.17 -46.28
C PRO A 559 -64.93 -6.25 -46.71
N ASP A 560 -64.90 -5.75 -47.95
CA ASP A 560 -66.08 -5.24 -48.65
C ASP A 560 -65.89 -5.51 -50.16
N ASP A 561 -66.62 -6.51 -50.67
CA ASP A 561 -67.20 -6.60 -52.02
C ASP A 561 -67.49 -8.07 -52.35
N GLN A 562 -68.67 -8.51 -51.93
CA GLN A 562 -69.29 -9.75 -52.39
C GLN A 562 -70.68 -9.38 -52.88
N ASP A 563 -70.84 -9.30 -54.20
CA ASP A 563 -72.06 -9.58 -54.96
C ASP A 563 -71.76 -9.31 -56.44
N ASP A 564 -71.59 -10.36 -57.25
CA ASP A 564 -72.47 -10.61 -58.41
C ASP A 564 -71.91 -11.68 -59.36
N GLN A 565 -72.85 -12.54 -59.74
CA GLN A 565 -72.91 -13.39 -60.94
C GLN A 565 -72.30 -14.80 -60.92
N ASP A 566 -73.22 -15.72 -60.64
CA ASP A 566 -73.38 -17.07 -61.18
C ASP A 566 -73.05 -17.24 -62.68
N ASP A 567 -72.83 -18.51 -63.04
CA ASP A 567 -72.84 -19.14 -64.38
C ASP A 567 -71.62 -19.00 -65.28
N LYS A 568 -70.74 -20.03 -65.28
CA LYS A 568 -70.62 -20.98 -66.41
C LYS A 568 -69.61 -22.10 -66.18
N ASP A 569 -70.06 -23.27 -66.62
CA ASP A 569 -69.39 -24.56 -66.71
C ASP A 569 -68.14 -24.61 -67.60
N ASP A 570 -67.37 -25.68 -67.34
CA ASP A 570 -66.48 -26.43 -68.22
C ASP A 570 -65.22 -25.73 -68.79
N GLN A 571 -64.06 -26.35 -68.49
CA GLN A 571 -63.17 -27.00 -69.46
C GLN A 571 -61.67 -26.66 -69.28
N ASP A 572 -60.91 -27.76 -69.16
CA ASP A 572 -59.52 -28.02 -69.58
C ASP A 572 -58.31 -27.41 -68.85
N ASP A 573 -57.38 -28.34 -68.61
CA ASP A 573 -55.96 -28.21 -68.28
C ASP A 573 -55.26 -27.09 -69.07
N GLN A 574 -54.43 -26.27 -68.39
CA GLN A 574 -52.96 -26.35 -68.53
C GLN A 574 -52.22 -25.30 -67.68
N ASP A 575 -51.10 -25.76 -67.11
CA ASP A 575 -49.88 -25.04 -66.72
C ASP A 575 -49.95 -23.51 -66.56
N ASP A 576 -49.81 -23.03 -65.32
CA ASP A 576 -49.07 -21.80 -65.03
C ASP A 576 -48.66 -21.71 -63.54
N GLN A 577 -47.39 -22.06 -63.30
CA GLN A 577 -46.42 -21.32 -62.50
C GLN A 577 -46.97 -20.38 -61.39
N ASP A 578 -47.09 -20.89 -60.15
CA ASP A 578 -47.28 -20.06 -58.96
C ASP A 578 -46.02 -20.03 -58.09
N ASP A 579 -45.22 -19.00 -58.37
CA ASP A 579 -44.01 -18.58 -57.68
C ASP A 579 -44.39 -17.93 -56.32
N ARG A 580 -44.81 -18.77 -55.37
CA ARG A 580 -45.22 -18.32 -54.04
C ARG A 580 -44.02 -17.87 -53.19
N GLY A 581 -43.74 -16.56 -53.26
CA GLY A 581 -43.30 -15.73 -52.14
C GLY A 581 -42.04 -16.14 -51.38
N LYS A 582 -40.91 -16.31 -52.09
CA LYS A 582 -39.58 -16.35 -51.43
C LYS A 582 -39.16 -14.94 -51.01
N VAL A 583 -39.35 -14.59 -49.74
CA VAL A 583 -38.57 -13.51 -49.14
C VAL A 583 -37.17 -14.05 -48.83
N HIS A 584 -36.20 -13.68 -49.66
CA HIS A 584 -34.79 -14.01 -49.45
C HIS A 584 -34.27 -13.21 -48.25
N TYR A 585 -34.17 -13.84 -47.09
CA TYR A 585 -33.38 -13.32 -45.99
C TYR A 585 -31.90 -13.55 -46.31
N PHE A 586 -31.09 -12.50 -46.20
CA PHE A 586 -29.63 -12.59 -46.23
C PHE A 586 -29.21 -13.43 -45.02
N VAL A 587 -28.92 -14.71 -45.24
CA VAL A 587 -28.28 -15.56 -44.23
C VAL A 587 -26.81 -15.15 -44.19
N PRO A 588 -26.24 -14.75 -43.04
CA PRO A 588 -24.81 -14.47 -42.96
C PRO A 588 -24.03 -15.73 -43.37
N VAL A 589 -23.00 -15.50 -44.19
CA VAL A 589 -22.21 -16.50 -44.95
C VAL A 589 -21.57 -17.61 -44.08
N SER A 590 -21.61 -17.50 -42.76
CA SER A 590 -21.03 -18.46 -41.80
C SER A 590 -21.86 -19.73 -41.53
N ALA A 591 -23.11 -19.83 -42.00
CA ALA A 591 -23.95 -21.03 -41.79
C ALA A 591 -23.71 -22.18 -42.80
N CYS A 592 -22.85 -21.99 -43.81
CA CYS A 592 -22.64 -22.98 -44.88
C CYS A 592 -21.79 -24.21 -44.47
N PHE A 593 -21.21 -24.25 -43.27
CA PHE A 593 -20.24 -25.31 -42.93
C PHE A 593 -20.84 -26.63 -42.40
N VAL A 594 -22.15 -26.73 -42.14
CA VAL A 594 -22.70 -27.90 -41.42
C VAL A 594 -23.48 -28.90 -42.30
N TYR A 595 -23.81 -28.58 -43.56
CA TYR A 595 -24.43 -29.57 -44.46
C TYR A 595 -23.79 -29.57 -45.84
N GLY A 596 -22.91 -30.54 -46.06
CA GLY A 596 -22.26 -30.79 -47.34
C GLY A 596 -23.27 -31.11 -48.45
N LYS A 597 -23.35 -30.21 -49.44
CA LYS A 597 -23.74 -30.56 -50.81
C LYS A 597 -22.90 -29.75 -51.79
N ARG A 598 -21.96 -30.48 -52.42
CA ARG A 598 -21.06 -30.08 -53.50
C ARG A 598 -21.90 -29.59 -54.69
N SER A 599 -21.76 -28.33 -55.13
CA SER A 599 -21.97 -27.84 -56.52
C SER A 599 -22.24 -26.31 -56.62
N LEU A 600 -21.54 -25.44 -55.89
CA LEU A 600 -21.61 -23.98 -56.14
C LEU A 600 -20.26 -23.31 -55.82
N LEU A 601 -19.19 -23.72 -56.53
CA LEU A 601 -17.85 -23.13 -56.35
C LEU A 601 -17.17 -22.77 -57.69
N GLU A 602 -17.94 -22.48 -58.75
CA GLU A 602 -17.34 -22.11 -60.06
C GLU A 602 -17.73 -20.73 -60.62
N ASP A 603 -18.59 -19.92 -59.98
CA ASP A 603 -19.01 -18.62 -60.56
C ASP A 603 -18.66 -17.38 -59.73
N ILE A 604 -17.56 -17.40 -58.96
CA ILE A 604 -16.99 -16.18 -58.36
C ILE A 604 -15.45 -16.22 -58.42
N ILE A 605 -14.90 -15.89 -59.59
CA ILE A 605 -13.71 -15.02 -59.74
C ILE A 605 -14.21 -13.70 -60.29
#